data_AF-A0A4D9DN99-F1
#
_entry.id   AF-A0A4D9DN99-F1
#
_cell.length_a   1.000
_cell.length_b   1.000
_cell.length_c   1.000
_cell.angle_alpha   90.00
_cell.angle_beta   90.00
_cell.angle_gamma   90.00
#
_symmetry.space_group_name_H-M   'P 1'
#
loop_
_entity.id
_entity.type
_entity.pdbx_description
1 polymer ?
#
loop_
_entity_poly.entity_id
_entity_poly.type
_entity_poly.pdbx_seq_one_letter_code
_entity_poly.pdbx_strand_id
1 'polypeptide(L)'
;MKSTAFLWSCVLLLPLTSGTTAMTNYAVAIPAQLFYPSSETVCIQVSRGHGVPVQVTVTLPSKTGNQTLITRSVYQPSFFDCTSFQVHIWEASPGQSAGRGVPQANTL
;
A
#
# COMPACT_ATOMS: atom_id res chain seq x y z
N MET A 1 53.71 -23.83 -22.73
CA MET A 1 53.33 -22.53 -22.15
C MET A 1 52.49 -21.75 -23.16
N LYS A 2 51.16 -21.79 -23.06
CA LYS A 2 50.20 -20.93 -23.78
C LYS A 2 48.80 -21.22 -23.20
N SER A 3 48.55 -20.70 -21.99
CA SER A 3 47.25 -20.87 -21.29
C SER A 3 46.92 -19.61 -20.50
N THR A 4 46.81 -18.49 -21.20
CA THR A 4 46.40 -17.20 -20.60
C THR A 4 45.32 -16.50 -21.42
N ALA A 5 45.20 -16.80 -22.72
CA ALA A 5 44.17 -16.19 -23.59
C ALA A 5 42.74 -16.68 -23.27
N PHE A 6 42.59 -17.87 -22.70
CA PHE A 6 41.27 -18.45 -22.46
C PHE A 6 40.55 -17.82 -21.25
N LEU A 7 41.31 -17.30 -20.27
CA LEU A 7 40.74 -16.75 -19.04
C LEU A 7 40.11 -15.36 -19.22
N TRP A 8 40.56 -14.57 -20.21
CA TRP A 8 39.99 -13.25 -20.50
C TRP A 8 38.66 -13.31 -21.24
N SER A 9 38.41 -14.37 -22.01
CA SER A 9 37.16 -14.48 -22.76
C SER A 9 35.95 -14.74 -21.85
N CYS A 10 36.13 -15.38 -20.69
CA CYS A 10 35.04 -15.65 -19.76
C CYS A 10 34.60 -14.41 -18.96
N VAL A 11 35.46 -13.40 -18.81
CA VAL A 11 35.14 -12.16 -18.07
C VAL A 11 34.22 -11.24 -18.87
N LEU A 12 34.31 -11.26 -20.21
CA LEU A 12 33.47 -10.45 -21.10
C LEU A 12 32.09 -11.05 -21.39
N LEU A 13 31.89 -12.33 -21.06
CA LEU A 13 30.65 -13.08 -21.33
C LEU A 13 29.75 -13.27 -20.11
N LEU A 14 30.04 -12.63 -18.97
CA LEU A 14 29.12 -12.62 -17.84
C LEU A 14 28.12 -11.47 -18.00
N PRO A 15 26.89 -11.68 -18.50
CA PRO A 15 25.83 -10.72 -18.29
C PRO A 15 25.48 -10.73 -16.80
N LEU A 16 26.12 -9.87 -16.00
CA LEU A 16 25.59 -9.46 -14.70
C LEU A 16 24.40 -8.52 -14.94
N THR A 17 23.33 -9.07 -15.48
CA THR A 17 22.02 -8.44 -15.34
C THR A 17 21.12 -9.47 -14.70
N SER A 18 21.32 -9.64 -13.39
CA SER A 18 20.29 -10.22 -12.53
C SER A 18 19.15 -9.20 -12.51
N GLY A 19 18.32 -9.23 -13.55
CA GLY A 19 17.07 -8.49 -13.60
C GLY A 19 16.10 -9.10 -12.61
N THR A 20 16.38 -9.00 -11.32
CA THR A 20 15.40 -9.27 -10.28
C THR A 20 14.37 -8.16 -10.39
N THR A 21 13.27 -8.43 -11.08
CA THR A 21 12.10 -7.56 -11.07
C THR A 21 11.69 -7.40 -9.60
N ALA A 22 12.06 -6.28 -8.99
CA ALA A 22 11.77 -6.02 -7.59
C ALA A 22 10.24 -5.90 -7.45
N MET A 23 9.63 -6.99 -7.00
CA MET A 23 8.18 -7.06 -6.80
C MET A 23 7.78 -6.04 -5.74
N THR A 24 6.78 -5.22 -6.06
CA THR A 24 6.25 -4.24 -5.10
C THR A 24 5.24 -4.94 -4.21
N ASN A 25 5.56 -5.03 -2.93
CA ASN A 25 4.68 -5.58 -1.90
C ASN A 25 4.14 -4.43 -1.06
N TYR A 26 2.87 -4.51 -0.67
CA TYR A 26 2.26 -3.51 0.19
C TYR A 26 1.31 -4.14 1.19
N ALA A 27 1.15 -3.48 2.33
CA ALA A 27 0.17 -3.83 3.34
C ALA A 27 -0.52 -2.55 3.83
N VAL A 28 -1.83 -2.65 4.04
CA VAL A 28 -2.65 -1.56 4.60
C VAL A 28 -3.43 -2.12 5.76
N ALA A 29 -3.26 -1.53 6.94
CA ALA A 29 -4.00 -1.89 8.14
C ALA A 29 -5.00 -0.77 8.47
N ILE A 30 -6.28 -1.13 8.54
CA ILE A 30 -7.39 -0.27 8.91
C ILE A 30 -8.27 -0.99 9.94
N PRO A 31 -8.83 -0.30 10.94
CA PRO A 31 -9.78 -0.89 11.86
C PRO A 31 -10.99 -1.49 11.13
N ALA A 32 -11.42 -2.67 11.58
CA ALA A 32 -12.56 -3.38 10.99
C ALA A 32 -13.91 -2.72 11.30
N GLN A 33 -13.95 -1.76 12.22
CA GLN A 33 -15.15 -1.01 12.59
C GLN A 33 -14.77 0.45 12.74
N LEU A 34 -15.50 1.33 12.06
CA LEU A 34 -15.31 2.76 12.12
C LEU A 34 -16.49 3.38 12.88
N PHE A 35 -16.21 4.02 14.02
CA PHE A 35 -17.24 4.59 14.87
C PHE A 35 -17.36 6.10 14.64
N TYR A 36 -18.58 6.62 14.62
CA TYR A 36 -18.79 8.06 14.60
C TYR A 36 -19.09 8.57 16.03
N PRO A 37 -18.54 9.72 16.47
CA PRO A 37 -17.44 10.47 15.88
C PRO A 37 -16.10 10.03 16.50
N SER A 38 -15.30 9.21 15.80
CA SER A 38 -13.96 8.85 16.25
C SER A 38 -12.87 9.29 15.27
N SER A 39 -11.66 9.45 15.81
CA SER A 39 -10.45 9.53 14.99
C SER A 39 -9.84 8.15 14.92
N GLU A 40 -9.81 7.59 13.72
CA GLU A 40 -9.26 6.26 13.46
C GLU A 40 -7.91 6.38 12.73
N THR A 41 -7.06 5.39 12.89
CA THR A 41 -5.72 5.36 12.30
C THR A 41 -5.63 4.30 11.22
N VAL A 42 -5.03 4.66 10.09
CA VAL A 42 -4.65 3.75 9.01
C VAL A 42 -3.13 3.73 8.88
N CYS A 43 -2.57 2.54 8.71
CA CYS A 43 -1.13 2.32 8.59
C CYS A 43 -0.81 1.66 7.26
N ILE A 44 0.19 2.18 6.55
CA ILE A 44 0.58 1.74 5.22
C ILE A 44 2.04 1.32 5.25
N GLN A 45 2.33 0.15 4.68
CA GLN A 45 3.70 -0.29 4.43
C GLN A 45 3.85 -0.60 2.95
N VAL A 46 4.91 -0.06 2.34
CA VAL A 46 5.27 -0.33 0.95
C VAL A 46 6.71 -0.82 0.91
N SER A 47 6.89 -2.06 0.50
CA SER A 47 8.19 -2.68 0.28
C SER A 47 8.43 -2.84 -1.22
N ARG A 48 9.33 -2.03 -1.76
CA ARG A 48 9.74 -2.03 -3.17
C ARG A 48 11.28 -2.01 -3.21
N GLY A 49 11.90 -2.03 -4.39
CA GLY A 49 13.28 -1.54 -4.54
C GLY A 49 13.35 0.00 -4.50
N HIS A 50 14.54 0.59 -4.44
CA HIS A 50 14.76 2.05 -4.44
C HIS A 50 13.98 2.76 -5.57
N GLY A 51 13.40 3.94 -5.30
CA GLY A 51 12.68 4.71 -6.32
C GLY A 51 11.75 5.81 -5.81
N VAL A 52 10.89 6.28 -6.72
CA VAL A 52 9.91 7.35 -6.52
C VAL A 52 8.82 6.92 -5.52
N PRO A 53 8.33 7.82 -4.65
CA PRO A 53 7.24 7.54 -3.71
C PRO A 53 5.96 7.07 -4.41
N VAL A 54 5.20 6.22 -3.74
CA VAL A 54 3.93 5.66 -4.22
C VAL A 54 2.77 6.44 -3.63
N GLN A 55 1.83 6.87 -4.48
CA GLN A 55 0.58 7.47 -4.06
C GLN A 55 -0.41 6.36 -3.69
N VAL A 56 -0.84 6.36 -2.43
CA VAL A 56 -1.82 5.42 -1.88
C VAL A 56 -3.05 6.22 -1.47
N THR A 57 -4.19 5.84 -2.04
CA THR A 57 -5.49 6.41 -1.69
C THR A 57 -6.34 5.33 -1.06
N VAL A 58 -6.85 5.58 0.15
CA VAL A 58 -7.76 4.65 0.84
C VAL A 58 -9.16 5.24 0.77
N THR A 59 -10.07 4.49 0.15
CA THR A 59 -11.47 4.89 -0.04
C THR A 59 -12.39 3.94 0.72
N LEU A 60 -13.46 4.50 1.28
CA LEU A 60 -14.58 3.75 1.82
C LEU A 60 -15.73 3.81 0.80
N PRO A 61 -16.04 2.69 0.12
CA PRO A 61 -17.21 2.63 -0.73
C PRO A 61 -18.48 2.64 0.12
N SER A 62 -19.48 3.41 -0.32
CA SER A 62 -20.79 3.49 0.34
C SER A 62 -21.91 3.58 -0.69
N LYS A 63 -23.16 3.38 -0.25
CA LYS A 63 -24.35 3.49 -1.13
C LYS A 63 -24.54 4.91 -1.70
N THR A 64 -24.03 5.93 -1.01
CA THR A 64 -24.14 7.34 -1.41
C THR A 64 -22.92 7.83 -2.19
N GLY A 65 -21.88 7.00 -2.35
CA GLY A 65 -20.68 7.30 -3.13
C GLY A 65 -19.40 6.80 -2.47
N ASN A 66 -18.30 6.82 -3.23
CA ASN A 66 -16.97 6.53 -2.71
C ASN A 66 -16.45 7.75 -1.95
N GLN A 67 -16.10 7.59 -0.69
CA GLN A 67 -15.45 8.63 0.07
C GLN A 67 -13.98 8.30 0.31
N THR A 68 -13.12 9.28 0.09
CA THR A 68 -11.70 9.14 0.37
C THR A 68 -11.45 9.38 1.84
N LEU A 69 -10.92 8.37 2.53
CA LEU A 69 -10.50 8.49 3.93
C LEU A 69 -9.17 9.23 4.03
N ILE A 70 -8.20 8.82 3.20
CA ILE A 70 -6.87 9.43 3.14
C ILE A 70 -6.26 9.34 1.73
N THR A 71 -5.33 10.25 1.45
CA THR A 71 -4.38 10.17 0.33
C THR A 71 -2.99 10.39 0.89
N ARG A 72 -2.05 9.49 0.60
CA ARG A 72 -0.69 9.52 1.15
C ARG A 72 0.37 9.20 0.09
N SER A 73 1.46 9.96 0.15
CA SER A 73 2.66 9.70 -0.63
C SER A 73 3.66 8.93 0.23
N VAL A 74 3.73 7.62 0.04
CA VAL A 74 4.56 6.74 0.87
C VAL A 74 5.89 6.48 0.18
N TYR A 75 6.97 6.95 0.81
CA TYR A 75 8.32 6.49 0.52
C TYR A 75 8.53 5.16 1.22
N GLN A 76 9.36 4.29 0.63
CA GLN A 76 9.72 2.96 1.15
C GLN A 76 10.18 3.03 2.61
N PRO A 77 9.26 2.88 3.57
CA PRO A 77 9.56 3.24 4.94
C PRO A 77 10.12 1.99 5.62
N SER A 78 11.10 2.18 6.50
CA SER A 78 11.60 1.09 7.35
C SER A 78 10.52 0.56 8.32
N PHE A 79 9.44 1.33 8.51
CA PHE A 79 8.30 1.05 9.40
C PHE A 79 6.98 1.42 8.71
N PHE A 80 5.83 1.15 9.33
CA PHE A 80 4.53 1.58 8.80
C PHE A 80 4.38 3.12 8.83
N ASP A 81 3.93 3.71 7.73
CA ASP A 81 3.47 5.10 7.67
C ASP A 81 2.01 5.17 8.13
N CYS A 82 1.78 5.71 9.32
CA CYS A 82 0.47 5.78 9.95
C CYS A 82 -0.07 7.21 9.96
N THR A 83 -1.36 7.35 9.65
CA THR A 83 -2.08 8.61 9.73
C THR A 83 -3.46 8.40 10.30
N SER A 84 -3.94 9.38 11.05
CA SER A 84 -5.33 9.40 11.50
C SER A 84 -6.22 10.14 10.51
N PHE A 85 -7.49 9.74 10.47
CA PHE A 85 -8.58 10.43 9.79
C PHE A 85 -9.77 10.55 10.73
N GLN A 86 -10.70 11.44 10.42
CA GLN A 86 -11.96 11.58 11.15
C GLN A 86 -13.04 10.74 10.48
N VAL A 87 -13.75 9.92 11.25
CA VAL A 87 -14.93 9.22 10.76
C VAL A 87 -16.08 10.22 10.78
N HIS A 88 -16.64 10.53 9.60
CA HIS A 88 -17.79 11.42 9.47
C HIS A 88 -19.10 10.62 9.40
N ILE A 89 -20.25 11.28 9.64
CA ILE A 89 -21.56 10.65 9.47
C ILE A 89 -21.72 10.29 8.00
N TRP A 90 -21.75 9.00 7.71
CA TRP A 90 -22.26 8.48 6.46
C TRP A 90 -23.77 8.70 6.49
N GLU A 91 -24.29 9.59 5.64
CA GLU A 91 -25.73 9.88 5.60
C GLU A 91 -26.49 8.56 5.45
N ALA A 92 -27.12 8.13 6.54
CA ALA A 92 -27.88 6.90 6.58
C ALA A 92 -29.07 7.08 5.63
N SER A 93 -29.24 6.15 4.70
CA SER A 93 -30.48 6.04 3.93
C SER A 93 -31.67 6.10 4.93
N PRO A 94 -32.72 6.90 4.64
CA PRO A 94 -33.75 7.21 5.63
C PRO A 94 -34.41 5.90 6.09
N GLY A 95 -34.11 5.49 7.32
CA GLY A 95 -34.57 4.22 7.90
C GLY A 95 -33.51 3.41 8.65
N GLN A 96 -32.22 3.76 8.57
CA GLN A 96 -31.17 3.03 9.29
C GLN A 96 -30.63 3.84 10.47
N SER A 97 -30.98 3.43 11.70
CA SER A 97 -30.45 4.00 12.94
C SER A 97 -28.92 4.04 12.90
N ALA A 98 -28.33 5.19 13.24
CA ALA A 98 -26.89 5.44 13.29
C ALA A 98 -26.12 4.23 13.87
N GLY A 99 -25.46 3.46 13.03
CA GLY A 99 -24.82 2.22 13.46
C GLY A 99 -23.96 1.58 12.40
N ARG A 100 -22.64 1.56 12.69
CA ARG A 100 -21.62 0.69 12.10
C ARG A 100 -21.48 0.72 10.57
N GLY A 101 -20.55 1.54 10.09
CA GLY A 101 -19.88 1.27 8.81
C GLY A 101 -18.86 0.15 9.01
N VAL A 102 -19.18 -1.08 8.60
CA VAL A 102 -18.20 -2.17 8.54
C VAL A 102 -17.56 -2.14 7.15
N PRO A 103 -16.25 -1.86 7.01
CA PRO A 103 -15.55 -2.07 5.74
C PRO A 103 -15.70 -3.53 5.31
N GLN A 104 -16.31 -3.76 4.14
CA GLN A 104 -16.29 -5.09 3.53
C GLN A 104 -14.89 -5.34 2.97
N ALA A 105 -14.17 -6.29 3.58
CA ALA A 105 -12.96 -6.85 3.01
C ALA A 105 -13.37 -7.80 1.87
N ASN A 106 -12.94 -7.50 0.65
CA ASN A 106 -13.02 -8.47 -0.43
C ASN A 106 -11.91 -9.50 -0.20
N THR A 107 -12.29 -10.72 0.16
CA THR A 107 -11.39 -11.88 0.16
C THR A 107 -11.00 -12.17 -1.29
N LEU A 108 -9.69 -12.25 -1.56
CA LEU A 108 -9.16 -12.80 -2.81
C LEU A 108 -9.43 -14.30 -2.90
#